data_AF-A0AAD4I4W2-F1
#
_entry.id   AF-A0AAD4I4W2-F1
#
_cell.length_a   1.000
_cell.length_b   1.000
_cell.length_c   1.000
_cell.angle_alpha   90.00
_cell.angle_beta   90.00
_cell.angle_gamma   90.00
#
_symmetry.space_group_name_H-M   'P 1'
#
loop_
_entity.id
_entity.type
_entity.pdbx_description
1 polymer ?
#
loop_
_entity_poly.entity_id
_entity_poly.type
_entity_poly.pdbx_seq_one_letter_code
_entity_poly.pdbx_strand_id
1 'polypeptide(L)'
;MAITHPIKGRGDIGTILNGSTIEENQEEDVGKKIHLHPQRTMDQFNTIFVHIPRCRIIVCKECGTGVVKAHVATHLNSKHAYLTVSTRTDVVRVVRAMNDLAEDEDRVVYPEPGSDPIPHLRIWQDGIKCEAKENDATTCGYIRRTVQDMQLHCRNKHNWTNPRKRGRTSKGPRIETNRMWIKGVCCQKFAHAGRLGRLFEVSSQDRGEAKGDTGGESVMIQRRLEAVFQETTAVLDEVDKKANARIEPDRNRYVTHAWLNRTGWARHLGGLDREWLLELIQKPRRNEKALSKVCWAVQMVIWKAQQASRPSVVGFPAMNYINRREMGSETNEKPFNARQTGKTMAKYAGWWSSVIRYVWRTHELEVMKAQETEADAQENRDGGSKGVRGRRPPYRLTASQIVWLWKIKQVAGEDEEEAEDGSQHQPIEGGDEDVESEEDIDEEKEGLLEAHVLGLLLSLLDHHLKDDEYKSAFVSATAVMGVDGDRGWKDPLVYTPIISAVVTIARMLVLYTAVKTRQDRVTEIMEKEGYVRQDCKGAMG
;
A
#
# COMPACT_ATOMS: atom_id res chain seq x y z
N MET A 1 13.82 -12.43 -62.97
CA MET A 1 13.82 -11.23 -63.84
C MET A 1 14.63 -10.16 -63.16
N ALA A 2 15.90 -10.06 -63.57
CA ALA A 2 16.82 -8.99 -63.26
C ALA A 2 16.70 -7.88 -64.33
N ILE A 3 17.27 -6.70 -64.06
CA ILE A 3 17.81 -5.63 -64.96
C ILE A 3 17.67 -4.31 -64.17
N THR A 4 18.68 -3.79 -63.46
CA THR A 4 19.90 -3.03 -63.87
C THR A 4 19.69 -1.56 -64.30
N HIS A 5 20.51 -0.68 -63.71
CA HIS A 5 20.70 0.78 -63.89
C HIS A 5 21.00 1.26 -65.34
N PRO A 6 21.05 2.60 -65.65
CA PRO A 6 22.26 3.47 -65.47
C PRO A 6 21.90 4.94 -65.06
N ILE A 7 22.71 5.79 -64.39
CA ILE A 7 24.08 6.35 -64.56
C ILE A 7 24.25 7.43 -65.67
N LYS A 8 24.65 8.64 -65.22
CA LYS A 8 25.47 9.73 -65.84
C LYS A 8 24.86 10.75 -66.82
N GLY A 9 25.12 12.02 -66.49
CA GLY A 9 25.30 13.14 -67.44
C GLY A 9 26.00 14.31 -66.73
N ARG A 10 27.27 14.54 -67.09
CA ARG A 10 28.16 15.59 -66.55
C ARG A 10 28.48 16.57 -67.70
N GLY A 11 28.61 17.85 -67.36
CA GLY A 11 29.36 18.86 -68.13
C GLY A 11 28.48 19.84 -68.93
N ASP A 12 28.88 21.07 -69.20
CA ASP A 12 29.96 21.90 -68.66
C ASP A 12 29.81 23.29 -69.33
N ILE A 13 30.25 24.36 -68.65
CA ILE A 13 30.78 25.63 -69.19
C ILE A 13 29.80 26.65 -69.83
N GLY A 14 29.80 27.86 -69.26
CA GLY A 14 29.18 29.05 -69.88
C GLY A 14 29.21 30.32 -69.02
N THR A 15 30.41 30.75 -68.64
CA THR A 15 30.73 32.06 -68.01
C THR A 15 30.24 33.24 -68.86
N ILE A 16 29.67 34.29 -68.24
CA ILE A 16 30.00 35.71 -68.44
C ILE A 16 29.42 36.54 -67.29
N LEU A 17 30.24 37.49 -66.86
CA LEU A 17 30.22 38.32 -65.66
C LEU A 17 29.31 39.55 -65.77
N ASN A 18 28.82 40.01 -64.62
CA ASN A 18 28.74 41.39 -64.09
C ASN A 18 27.49 41.45 -63.19
N GLY A 19 27.53 41.79 -61.91
CA GLY A 19 28.50 42.59 -61.16
C GLY A 19 27.71 43.69 -60.44
N SER A 20 27.22 43.40 -59.24
CA SER A 20 26.77 44.43 -58.30
C SER A 20 26.67 43.84 -56.89
N THR A 21 27.59 44.34 -56.07
CA THR A 21 27.91 44.10 -54.67
C THR A 21 26.69 44.17 -53.74
N ILE A 22 26.45 43.13 -52.92
CA ILE A 22 25.78 43.24 -51.60
C ILE A 22 26.46 42.28 -50.64
N GLU A 23 26.83 42.81 -49.49
CA GLU A 23 27.61 42.23 -48.40
C GLU A 23 26.90 41.03 -47.74
N GLU A 24 27.71 40.05 -47.31
CA GLU A 24 27.30 38.90 -46.51
C GLU A 24 26.75 39.35 -45.15
N ASN A 25 25.43 39.23 -44.96
CA ASN A 25 24.81 39.20 -43.64
C ASN A 25 24.83 37.77 -43.11
N GLN A 26 25.57 37.56 -42.02
CA GLN A 26 25.41 36.40 -41.15
C GLN A 26 24.04 36.50 -40.44
N GLU A 27 23.13 35.59 -40.74
CA GLU A 27 21.87 35.43 -39.99
C GLU A 27 22.19 34.85 -38.60
N GLU A 28 22.18 35.73 -37.58
CA GLU A 28 22.08 35.35 -36.18
C GLU A 28 20.69 34.75 -35.90
N ASP A 29 20.67 33.46 -35.59
CA ASP A 29 19.49 32.74 -35.08
C ASP A 29 19.14 33.25 -33.67
N VAL A 30 17.99 33.93 -33.56
CA VAL A 30 17.47 34.57 -32.35
C VAL A 30 16.95 33.49 -31.38
N GLY A 31 17.87 32.89 -30.64
CA GLY A 31 17.57 32.18 -29.39
C GLY A 31 17.47 33.15 -28.22
N LYS A 32 16.26 33.67 -27.93
CA LYS A 32 15.97 34.45 -26.70
C LYS A 32 16.26 33.59 -25.45
N LYS A 33 17.51 33.59 -24.96
CA LYS A 33 17.86 33.20 -23.59
C LYS A 33 17.38 34.31 -22.65
N ILE A 34 16.21 34.12 -22.07
CA ILE A 34 15.76 34.95 -20.94
C ILE A 34 16.70 34.62 -19.76
N HIS A 35 17.71 35.44 -19.53
CA HIS A 35 18.41 35.45 -18.25
C HIS A 35 17.43 35.94 -17.18
N LEU A 36 16.88 35.00 -16.41
CA LEU A 36 16.06 35.31 -15.24
C LEU A 36 16.94 35.95 -14.15
N HIS A 37 16.48 37.09 -13.64
CA HIS A 37 17.15 37.87 -12.59
C HIS A 37 17.34 37.02 -11.31
N PRO A 38 18.55 36.97 -10.70
CA PRO A 38 18.82 36.13 -9.52
C PRO A 38 17.88 36.31 -8.33
N GLN A 39 17.31 37.52 -8.16
CA GLN A 39 16.34 37.81 -7.10
C GLN A 39 15.03 37.06 -7.32
N ARG A 40 14.50 37.04 -8.55
CA ARG A 40 13.25 36.36 -8.89
C ARG A 40 13.30 34.85 -8.64
N THR A 41 14.45 34.23 -8.87
CA THR A 41 14.64 32.79 -8.59
C THR A 41 14.76 32.50 -7.10
N MET A 42 15.32 33.41 -6.31
CA MET A 42 15.38 33.27 -4.85
C MET A 42 14.01 33.52 -4.21
N ASP A 43 13.22 34.44 -4.76
CA ASP A 43 11.83 34.66 -4.33
C ASP A 43 10.98 33.41 -4.53
N GLN A 44 11.11 32.75 -5.69
CA GLN A 44 10.46 31.46 -5.95
C GLN A 44 10.89 30.38 -4.95
N PHE A 45 12.18 30.28 -4.63
CA PHE A 45 12.64 29.38 -3.58
C PHE A 45 11.98 29.69 -2.23
N ASN A 46 11.98 30.97 -1.82
CA ASN A 46 11.42 31.41 -0.53
C ASN A 46 9.90 31.23 -0.43
N THR A 47 9.16 31.18 -1.54
CA THR A 47 7.73 30.84 -1.50
C THR A 47 7.46 29.39 -1.13
N ILE A 48 8.37 28.47 -1.49
CA ILE A 48 8.17 27.02 -1.34
C ILE A 48 8.90 26.50 -0.11
N PHE A 49 10.11 27.01 0.14
CA PHE A 49 11.02 26.50 1.15
C PHE A 49 11.41 27.58 2.15
N VAL A 50 11.72 27.14 3.36
CA VAL A 50 12.56 27.89 4.30
C VAL A 50 13.89 27.16 4.43
N HIS A 51 14.99 27.91 4.42
CA HIS A 51 16.31 27.34 4.65
C HIS A 51 16.65 27.34 6.14
N ILE A 52 17.14 26.20 6.66
CA ILE A 52 17.55 26.04 8.05
C ILE A 52 19.05 25.68 8.08
N PRO A 53 19.96 26.68 8.04
CA PRO A 53 21.40 26.45 7.92
C PRO A 53 21.98 25.59 9.06
N ARG A 54 21.49 25.82 10.30
CA ARG A 54 21.93 25.05 11.49
C ARG A 54 21.71 23.54 11.37
N CYS A 55 20.70 23.14 10.61
CA CYS A 55 20.35 21.74 10.37
C CYS A 55 20.85 21.23 9.02
N ARG A 56 21.41 22.11 8.18
CA ARG A 56 21.80 21.83 6.79
C ARG A 56 20.64 21.22 6.01
N ILE A 57 19.44 21.77 6.15
CA ILE A 57 18.23 21.26 5.51
C ILE A 57 17.32 22.42 5.08
N ILE A 58 16.50 22.19 4.04
CA ILE A 58 15.41 23.08 3.67
C ILE A 58 14.08 22.43 4.09
N VAL A 59 13.13 23.22 4.57
CA VAL A 59 11.79 22.74 4.95
C VAL A 59 10.77 23.27 3.95
N CYS A 60 10.01 22.36 3.35
CA CYS A 60 8.88 22.73 2.49
C CYS A 60 7.76 23.29 3.36
N LYS A 61 7.31 24.50 3.05
CA LYS A 61 6.29 25.23 3.82
C LYS A 61 4.91 24.57 3.71
N GLU A 62 4.57 24.05 2.53
CA GLU A 62 3.29 23.41 2.24
C GLU A 62 3.24 21.97 2.74
N CYS A 63 4.31 21.19 2.51
CA CYS A 63 4.36 19.79 2.91
C CYS A 63 4.71 19.57 4.38
N GLY A 64 5.30 20.57 5.04
CA GLY A 64 5.79 20.46 6.42
C GLY A 64 6.88 19.40 6.59
N THR A 65 7.75 19.23 5.58
CA THR A 65 8.82 18.23 5.58
C THR A 65 10.17 18.83 5.20
N GLY A 66 11.22 18.40 5.89
CA GLY A 66 12.62 18.62 5.55
C GLY A 66 13.05 17.85 4.30
N VAL A 67 13.80 18.51 3.43
CA VAL A 67 14.27 18.01 2.14
C VAL A 67 15.77 18.29 2.01
N VAL A 68 16.54 17.30 1.56
CA VAL A 68 17.98 17.41 1.26
C VAL A 68 18.20 17.70 -0.23
N LYS A 69 19.42 18.10 -0.64
CA LYS A 69 19.72 18.44 -2.04
C LYS A 69 19.34 17.33 -3.01
N ALA A 70 19.71 16.09 -2.73
CA ALA A 70 19.44 14.97 -3.64
C ALA A 70 17.93 14.75 -3.87
N HIS A 71 17.09 15.11 -2.89
CA HIS A 71 15.66 14.83 -2.91
C HIS A 71 14.80 16.00 -3.41
N VAL A 72 15.36 17.20 -3.57
CA VAL A 72 14.58 18.40 -3.94
C VAL A 72 13.85 18.26 -5.28
N ALA A 73 14.51 17.69 -6.28
CA ALA A 73 13.90 17.48 -7.60
C ALA A 73 12.73 16.50 -7.52
N THR A 74 12.93 15.36 -6.86
CA THR A 74 11.89 14.33 -6.67
C THR A 74 10.73 14.87 -5.83
N HIS A 75 11.02 15.66 -4.79
CA HIS A 75 10.02 16.30 -3.95
C HIS A 75 9.17 17.28 -4.77
N LEU A 76 9.79 18.19 -5.53
CA LEU A 76 9.06 19.14 -6.38
C LEU A 76 8.27 18.43 -7.50
N ASN A 77 8.79 17.34 -8.05
CA ASN A 77 8.11 16.59 -9.10
C ASN A 77 6.88 15.82 -8.60
N SER A 78 6.90 15.37 -7.35
CA SER A 78 5.81 14.57 -6.76
C SER A 78 4.81 15.40 -5.96
N LYS A 79 5.28 16.39 -5.20
CA LYS A 79 4.47 17.18 -4.27
C LYS A 79 4.10 18.57 -4.79
N HIS A 80 4.89 19.11 -5.71
CA HIS A 80 4.66 20.43 -6.31
C HIS A 80 4.53 20.34 -7.83
N ALA A 81 3.82 19.30 -8.31
CA ALA A 81 3.65 19.05 -9.74
C ALA A 81 2.91 20.17 -10.48
N TYR A 82 2.11 20.96 -9.75
CA TYR A 82 1.39 22.13 -10.25
C TYR A 82 2.30 23.29 -10.67
N LEU A 83 3.55 23.33 -10.18
CA LEU A 83 4.52 24.33 -10.59
C LEU A 83 5.04 24.04 -12.00
N THR A 84 5.29 25.11 -12.76
CA THR A 84 5.86 24.97 -14.11
C THR A 84 7.20 24.26 -14.05
N VAL A 85 7.56 23.56 -15.14
CA VAL A 85 8.86 22.89 -15.26
C VAL A 85 10.00 23.90 -15.06
N SER A 86 9.88 25.10 -15.65
CA SER A 86 10.86 26.19 -15.48
C SER A 86 11.05 26.55 -14.00
N THR A 87 9.96 26.83 -13.27
CA THR A 87 10.03 27.18 -11.85
C THR A 87 10.69 26.08 -11.03
N ARG A 88 10.33 24.81 -11.26
CA ARG A 88 10.96 23.68 -10.55
C ARG A 88 12.45 23.57 -10.87
N THR A 89 12.82 23.69 -12.15
CA THR A 89 14.22 23.66 -12.57
C THR A 89 15.03 24.81 -11.96
N ASP A 90 14.46 26.01 -11.89
CA ASP A 90 15.11 27.19 -11.31
C ASP A 90 15.30 27.02 -9.79
N VAL A 91 14.28 26.54 -9.07
CA VAL A 91 14.38 26.24 -7.64
C VAL A 91 15.40 25.13 -7.36
N VAL A 92 15.43 24.06 -8.17
CA VAL A 92 16.46 23.01 -8.07
C VAL A 92 17.85 23.58 -8.29
N ARG A 93 18.03 24.51 -9.25
CA ARG A 93 19.32 25.17 -9.51
C ARG A 93 19.79 25.98 -8.30
N VAL A 94 18.88 26.76 -7.70
CA VAL A 94 19.17 27.54 -6.48
C VAL A 94 19.60 26.61 -5.33
N VAL A 95 18.85 25.53 -5.09
CA VAL A 95 19.12 24.57 -4.01
C VAL A 95 20.45 23.84 -4.20
N ARG A 96 20.79 23.48 -5.45
CA ARG A 96 22.09 22.85 -5.75
C ARG A 96 23.28 23.78 -5.51
N ALA A 97 23.09 25.09 -5.67
CA ALA A 97 24.14 26.09 -5.46
C ALA A 97 24.39 26.42 -3.96
N MET A 98 23.52 26.00 -3.04
CA MET A 98 23.66 26.25 -1.60
C MET A 98 24.69 25.30 -0.98
N ASN A 99 25.88 25.77 -0.60
CA ASN A 99 26.96 24.90 -0.10
C ASN A 99 26.72 24.34 1.32
N ASP A 100 25.86 24.98 2.11
CA ASP A 100 25.55 24.64 3.49
C ASP A 100 24.38 23.65 3.65
N LEU A 101 23.76 23.23 2.54
CA LEU A 101 22.70 22.23 2.53
C LEU A 101 23.27 20.81 2.37
N ALA A 102 22.76 19.86 3.15
CA ALA A 102 23.17 18.47 3.11
C ALA A 102 22.85 17.81 1.77
N GLU A 103 23.79 17.00 1.27
CA GLU A 103 23.60 16.24 0.02
C GLU A 103 22.59 15.10 0.22
N ASP A 104 22.74 14.40 1.35
CA ASP A 104 22.01 13.19 1.73
C ASP A 104 21.54 13.28 3.19
N GLU A 105 20.73 12.30 3.63
CA GLU A 105 20.16 12.27 4.99
C GLU A 105 21.21 12.11 6.10
N ASP A 106 22.38 11.54 5.81
CA ASP A 106 23.43 11.27 6.82
C ASP A 106 24.20 12.53 7.20
N ARG A 107 24.19 13.55 6.34
CA ARG A 107 24.85 14.84 6.56
C ARG A 107 23.95 15.90 7.21
N VAL A 108 22.69 15.57 7.50
CA VAL A 108 21.74 16.46 8.17
C VAL A 108 22.07 16.54 9.66
N VAL A 109 22.08 17.76 10.19
CA VAL A 109 22.38 18.02 11.60
C VAL A 109 21.08 18.16 12.39
N TYR A 110 20.91 17.31 13.40
CA TYR A 110 19.74 17.37 14.28
C TYR A 110 19.93 18.47 15.33
N PRO A 111 18.86 19.21 15.66
CA PRO A 111 18.93 20.21 16.73
C PRO A 111 19.26 19.59 18.08
N GLU A 112 19.90 20.38 18.93
CA GLU A 112 20.10 20.01 20.33
C GLU A 112 18.76 19.91 21.08
N PRO A 113 18.66 19.03 22.09
CA PRO A 113 17.44 18.86 22.87
C PRO A 113 16.99 20.18 23.51
N GLY A 114 15.73 20.57 23.26
CA GLY A 114 15.14 21.78 23.82
C GLY A 114 15.46 23.06 23.04
N SER A 115 16.03 22.94 21.85
CA SER A 115 16.19 24.07 20.93
C SER A 115 14.85 24.57 20.38
N ASP A 116 14.84 25.79 19.84
CA ASP A 116 13.61 26.38 19.29
C ASP A 116 13.03 25.54 18.15
N PRO A 117 11.68 25.39 18.10
CA PRO A 117 11.01 24.66 17.03
C PRO A 117 11.44 25.13 15.65
N ILE A 118 11.68 24.18 14.77
CA ILE A 118 11.98 24.45 13.37
C ILE A 118 10.69 24.94 12.70
N PRO A 119 10.72 26.11 12.02
CA PRO A 119 9.55 26.65 11.34
C PRO A 119 8.95 25.67 10.33
N HIS A 120 7.62 25.70 10.19
CA HIS A 120 6.83 24.88 9.26
C HIS A 120 6.86 23.36 9.48
N LEU A 121 7.59 22.84 10.48
CA LEU A 121 7.48 21.44 10.90
C LEU A 121 6.44 21.30 12.01
N ARG A 122 5.65 20.22 11.94
CA ARG A 122 4.63 19.91 12.97
C ARG A 122 5.28 19.66 14.33
N ILE A 123 4.78 20.34 15.36
CA ILE A 123 5.15 20.11 16.76
C ILE A 123 4.18 19.10 17.38
N TRP A 124 4.73 18.09 18.05
CA TRP A 124 3.97 17.11 18.82
C TRP A 124 4.23 17.29 20.31
N GLN A 125 3.18 17.45 21.11
CA GLN A 125 3.26 17.62 22.57
C GLN A 125 3.17 16.28 23.34
N ASP A 126 2.79 15.20 22.66
CA ASP A 126 2.64 13.85 23.21
C ASP A 126 3.92 13.00 23.10
N GLY A 127 5.08 13.64 22.92
CA GLY A 127 6.36 12.96 22.89
C GLY A 127 6.68 12.27 24.22
N ILE A 128 7.24 11.08 24.12
CA ILE A 128 7.73 10.26 25.22
C ILE A 128 9.24 10.14 25.03
N LYS A 129 10.02 10.62 26.00
CA LYS A 129 11.50 10.64 25.94
C LYS A 129 12.09 9.65 26.93
N CYS A 130 12.99 8.80 26.46
CA CYS A 130 13.75 7.86 27.28
C CYS A 130 14.79 8.62 28.13
N GLU A 131 14.77 8.40 29.44
CA GLU A 131 15.72 8.94 30.41
C GLU A 131 16.65 7.85 31.00
N ALA A 132 16.71 6.68 30.36
CA ALA A 132 17.65 5.64 30.76
C ALA A 132 19.09 6.17 30.64
N LYS A 133 19.88 5.93 31.69
CA LYS A 133 21.32 6.19 31.69
C LYS A 133 22.02 5.07 30.91
N GLU A 134 22.85 5.45 29.97
CA GLU A 134 23.77 4.55 29.27
C GLU A 134 25.03 4.33 30.12
N ASN A 135 25.88 3.38 29.70
CA ASN A 135 27.09 3.00 30.45
C ASN A 135 28.08 4.16 30.62
N ASP A 136 28.06 5.13 29.71
CA ASP A 136 28.91 6.33 29.73
C ASP A 136 28.27 7.51 30.48
N ALA A 137 27.25 7.24 31.31
CA ALA A 137 26.45 8.23 32.06
C ALA A 137 25.68 9.25 31.21
N THR A 138 25.65 9.09 29.89
CA THR A 138 24.79 9.83 28.95
C THR A 138 23.34 9.34 29.05
N THR A 139 22.38 10.27 28.94
CA THR A 139 20.96 9.91 28.86
C THR A 139 20.59 9.54 27.43
N CYS A 140 19.87 8.44 27.23
CA CYS A 140 19.53 7.92 25.89
C CYS A 140 18.81 8.96 24.99
N GLY A 141 17.89 9.74 25.54
CA GLY A 141 17.22 10.84 24.83
C GLY A 141 16.36 10.40 23.63
N TYR A 142 16.09 9.09 23.49
CA TYR A 142 15.28 8.56 22.40
C TYR A 142 13.81 8.95 22.55
N ILE A 143 13.16 9.38 21.46
CA ILE A 143 11.78 9.89 21.48
C ILE A 143 10.85 9.06 20.59
N ARG A 144 9.70 8.69 21.15
CA ARG A 144 8.55 8.08 20.45
C ARG A 144 7.25 8.68 20.99
N ARG A 145 6.15 8.54 20.25
CA ARG A 145 4.85 9.11 20.64
C ARG A 145 3.91 8.09 21.28
N THR A 146 4.22 6.79 21.19
CA THR A 146 3.41 5.72 21.81
C THR A 146 4.17 5.05 22.96
N VAL A 147 3.42 4.67 24.00
CA VAL A 147 3.99 3.95 25.15
C VAL A 147 4.51 2.57 24.74
N GLN A 148 3.83 1.90 23.80
CA GLN A 148 4.22 0.58 23.30
C GLN A 148 5.60 0.62 22.61
N ASP A 149 5.83 1.61 21.74
CA ASP A 149 7.13 1.77 21.07
C ASP A 149 8.23 2.13 22.06
N MET A 150 7.91 2.96 23.07
CA MET A 150 8.87 3.30 24.12
C MET A 150 9.23 2.08 24.97
N GLN A 151 8.26 1.25 25.35
CA GLN A 151 8.50 0.00 26.07
C GLN A 151 9.35 -0.97 25.25
N LEU A 152 9.10 -1.07 23.95
CA LEU A 152 9.90 -1.89 23.03
C LEU A 152 11.35 -1.38 22.96
N HIS A 153 11.55 -0.07 22.84
CA HIS A 153 12.86 0.55 22.89
C HIS A 153 13.59 0.26 24.21
N CYS A 154 12.97 0.55 25.36
CA CYS A 154 13.58 0.34 26.67
C CYS A 154 13.90 -1.14 26.93
N ARG A 155 13.06 -2.08 26.44
CA ARG A 155 13.34 -3.51 26.53
C ARG A 155 14.57 -3.90 25.72
N ASN A 156 14.68 -3.42 24.49
CA ASN A 156 15.74 -3.82 23.56
C ASN A 156 17.08 -3.11 23.81
N LYS A 157 17.05 -1.87 24.32
CA LYS A 157 18.24 -1.03 24.48
C LYS A 157 18.71 -0.89 25.93
N HIS A 158 17.80 -1.03 26.88
CA HIS A 158 18.10 -0.81 28.31
C HIS A 158 17.69 -2.00 29.18
N ASN A 159 17.39 -3.16 28.57
CA ASN A 159 16.96 -4.38 29.27
C ASN A 159 15.79 -4.15 30.26
N TRP A 160 14.94 -3.15 29.97
CA TRP A 160 13.81 -2.82 30.83
C TRP A 160 12.81 -3.97 30.86
N THR A 161 12.48 -4.41 32.07
CA THR A 161 11.50 -5.47 32.31
C THR A 161 10.21 -4.86 32.84
N ASN A 162 9.08 -5.28 32.28
CA ASN A 162 7.78 -4.76 32.70
C ASN A 162 7.52 -5.13 34.17
N PRO A 163 7.29 -4.16 35.06
CA PRO A 163 7.02 -4.44 36.47
C PRO A 163 5.71 -5.21 36.71
N ARG A 164 4.83 -5.35 35.69
CA ARG A 164 3.63 -6.18 35.77
C ARG A 164 3.91 -7.61 35.31
N LYS A 165 3.83 -8.58 36.22
CA LYS A 165 3.71 -10.01 35.89
C LYS A 165 2.26 -10.34 35.51
N ARG A 166 2.05 -11.21 34.53
CA ARG A 166 0.73 -11.71 34.11
C ARG A 166 0.09 -12.48 35.30
N GLY A 167 -1.13 -12.11 35.70
CA GLY A 167 -1.96 -12.95 36.59
C GLY A 167 -2.37 -12.42 37.98
N ARG A 168 -2.10 -11.16 38.39
CA ARG A 168 -2.64 -10.66 39.68
C ARG A 168 -2.99 -9.17 39.66
N THR A 169 -4.26 -8.84 39.88
CA THR A 169 -4.72 -7.46 40.14
C THR A 169 -4.23 -7.03 41.53
N SER A 170 -3.35 -6.03 41.58
CA SER A 170 -2.94 -5.42 42.85
C SER A 170 -4.03 -4.45 43.33
N LYS A 171 -4.58 -4.69 44.52
CA LYS A 171 -5.42 -3.74 45.26
C LYS A 171 -4.49 -2.82 46.04
N GLY A 172 -4.18 -1.64 45.49
CA GLY A 172 -3.40 -0.60 46.17
C GLY A 172 -3.17 0.64 45.30
N PRO A 173 -2.83 1.81 45.88
CA PRO A 173 -2.54 3.01 45.12
C PRO A 173 -1.39 2.77 44.14
N ARG A 174 -1.57 3.30 42.93
CA ARG A 174 -0.80 3.02 41.73
C ARG A 174 0.57 3.72 41.77
N ILE A 175 1.56 3.10 42.41
CA ILE A 175 2.92 3.63 42.44
C ILE A 175 3.67 3.16 41.17
N GLU A 176 3.89 4.08 40.22
CA GLU A 176 4.61 3.84 38.97
C GLU A 176 6.12 4.04 39.14
N THR A 177 6.76 3.26 40.02
CA THR A 177 8.17 3.47 40.45
C THR A 177 9.26 3.04 39.46
N ASN A 178 8.93 2.58 38.25
CA ASN A 178 9.94 2.13 37.27
C ASN A 178 9.65 2.62 35.84
N ARG A 179 9.30 3.92 35.70
CA ARG A 179 9.21 4.58 34.39
C ARG A 179 10.60 5.14 34.04
N MET A 180 11.25 4.54 33.05
CA MET A 180 12.55 5.00 32.50
C MET A 180 12.38 6.10 31.43
N TRP A 181 11.23 6.76 31.39
CA TRP A 181 10.89 7.75 30.38
C TRP A 181 9.93 8.80 30.92
N ILE A 182 10.00 10.01 30.36
CA ILE A 182 9.08 11.11 30.63
C ILE A 182 8.09 11.25 29.48
N LYS A 183 6.87 11.68 29.80
CA LYS A 183 5.80 11.96 28.83
C LYS A 183 5.59 13.46 28.72
N GLY A 184 5.00 13.91 27.62
CA GLY A 184 4.64 15.32 27.42
C GLY A 184 5.80 16.17 26.87
N VAL A 185 6.76 15.55 26.19
CA VAL A 185 7.89 16.25 25.59
C VAL A 185 7.48 16.80 24.23
N CYS A 186 7.68 18.09 24.02
CA CYS A 186 7.52 18.71 22.70
C CYS A 186 8.60 18.19 21.75
N CYS A 187 8.20 17.65 20.60
CA CYS A 187 9.12 17.09 19.62
C CYS A 187 8.70 17.37 18.18
N GLN A 188 9.68 17.34 17.27
CA GLN A 188 9.52 17.47 15.82
C GLN A 188 10.33 16.38 15.11
N LYS A 189 10.11 16.22 13.80
CA LYS A 189 10.89 15.35 12.90
C LYS A 189 10.96 16.01 11.53
N PHE A 190 12.00 15.71 10.77
CA PHE A 190 12.17 16.29 9.43
C PHE A 190 11.26 15.63 8.39
N ALA A 191 11.06 14.31 8.44
CA ALA A 191 10.23 13.60 7.47
C ALA A 191 9.40 12.48 8.11
N HIS A 192 8.52 11.86 7.32
CA HIS A 192 7.67 10.77 7.83
C HIS A 192 8.34 9.41 7.83
N ALA A 193 9.31 9.19 6.93
CA ALA A 193 10.03 7.95 6.74
C ALA A 193 11.55 8.18 6.69
N GLY A 194 12.31 7.10 6.68
CA GLY A 194 13.78 7.17 6.60
C GLY A 194 14.44 7.66 7.89
N ARG A 195 15.71 8.08 7.79
CA ARG A 195 16.46 8.59 8.95
C ARG A 195 15.92 9.94 9.40
N LEU A 196 15.45 10.76 8.47
CA LEU A 196 14.74 12.02 8.71
C LEU A 196 13.45 11.87 9.53
N GLY A 197 12.94 10.64 9.69
CA GLY A 197 11.83 10.31 10.57
C GLY A 197 12.15 10.25 12.06
N ARG A 198 13.40 10.48 12.47
CA ARG A 198 13.80 10.55 13.87
C ARG A 198 13.18 11.79 14.54
N LEU A 199 12.56 11.58 15.70
CA LEU A 199 12.05 12.66 16.55
C LEU A 199 13.18 13.30 17.36
N PHE A 200 13.14 14.62 17.48
CA PHE A 200 14.03 15.42 18.33
C PHE A 200 13.22 16.37 19.21
N GLU A 201 13.75 16.67 20.39
CA GLU A 201 13.09 17.52 21.40
C GLU A 201 13.25 19.00 21.06
N VAL A 202 12.17 19.76 21.24
CA VAL A 202 12.13 21.21 21.02
C VAL A 202 11.57 21.91 22.25
N SER A 203 11.91 23.20 22.42
CA SER A 203 11.41 23.99 23.53
C SER A 203 9.88 24.08 23.50
N SER A 204 9.26 23.91 24.67
CA SER A 204 7.90 24.41 24.91
C SER A 204 8.02 25.92 24.95
N GLN A 205 7.41 26.63 24.01
CA GLN A 205 7.47 28.09 23.88
C GLN A 205 6.73 28.75 25.06
N ASP A 206 7.35 28.74 26.25
CA ASP A 206 6.81 29.26 27.52
C ASP A 206 7.91 29.70 28.51
N ARG A 207 9.06 30.18 28.01
CA ARG A 207 10.11 30.85 28.82
C ARG A 207 10.74 31.98 27.99
N GLY A 208 10.62 33.26 28.29
CA GLY A 208 9.86 34.00 29.30
C GLY A 208 10.27 35.48 29.19
N GLU A 209 9.43 36.42 29.65
CA GLU A 209 9.89 37.76 30.02
C GLU A 209 9.33 38.15 31.39
N ALA A 210 10.21 38.80 32.15
CA ALA A 210 10.07 39.21 33.53
C ALA A 210 9.06 40.36 33.71
N LYS A 211 8.57 40.48 34.95
CA LYS A 211 8.03 41.70 35.60
C LYS A 211 7.60 42.83 34.63
N GLY A 212 6.31 42.89 34.34
CA GLY A 212 5.68 44.01 33.66
C GLY A 212 4.18 43.77 33.54
N ASP A 213 3.42 44.45 34.39
CA ASP A 213 1.97 44.48 34.43
C ASP A 213 1.40 45.01 33.10
N THR A 214 0.92 44.11 32.22
CA THR A 214 -0.10 44.28 31.14
C THR A 214 -0.04 43.08 30.16
N GLY A 215 -0.61 41.92 30.52
CA GLY A 215 -0.45 40.67 29.72
C GLY A 215 -1.71 39.87 29.39
N GLY A 216 -2.90 40.31 29.83
CA GLY A 216 -4.13 39.53 29.69
C GLY A 216 -4.64 39.36 28.25
N GLU A 217 -4.38 40.35 27.38
CA GLU A 217 -4.95 40.39 26.02
C GLU A 217 -4.14 39.55 25.03
N SER A 218 -2.80 39.57 25.14
CA SER A 218 -1.90 38.81 24.26
C SER A 218 -2.01 37.29 24.43
N VAL A 219 -2.14 36.80 25.67
CA VAL A 219 -2.32 35.37 25.96
C VAL A 219 -3.68 34.85 25.47
N MET A 220 -4.75 35.66 25.55
CA MET A 220 -6.05 35.31 24.97
C MET A 220 -6.01 35.29 23.44
N ILE A 221 -5.31 36.23 22.80
CA ILE A 221 -5.14 36.26 21.34
C ILE A 221 -4.34 35.04 20.88
N GLN A 222 -3.26 34.67 21.57
CA GLN A 222 -2.43 33.52 21.22
C GLN A 222 -3.16 32.18 21.41
N ARG A 223 -3.97 32.05 22.46
CA ARG A 223 -4.86 30.88 22.67
C ARG A 223 -5.98 30.81 21.63
N ARG A 224 -6.53 31.95 21.21
CA ARG A 224 -7.50 32.03 20.10
C ARG A 224 -6.84 31.66 18.77
N LEU A 225 -5.61 32.12 18.51
CA LEU A 225 -4.87 31.79 17.30
C LEU A 225 -4.55 30.29 17.23
N GLU A 226 -4.06 29.70 18.32
CA GLU A 226 -3.80 28.25 18.42
C GLU A 226 -5.09 27.43 18.26
N ALA A 227 -6.20 27.85 18.87
CA ALA A 227 -7.50 27.21 18.67
C ALA A 227 -7.96 27.31 17.21
N VAL A 228 -7.78 28.47 16.56
CA VAL A 228 -8.08 28.67 15.14
C VAL A 228 -7.16 27.83 14.25
N PHE A 229 -5.87 27.66 14.59
CA PHE A 229 -4.96 26.78 13.86
C PHE A 229 -5.27 25.29 14.05
N GLN A 230 -5.65 24.86 15.26
CA GLN A 230 -6.10 23.49 15.51
C GLN A 230 -7.44 23.21 14.81
N GLU A 231 -8.36 24.15 14.84
CA GLU A 231 -9.63 24.08 14.11
C GLU A 231 -9.41 24.07 12.61
N THR A 232 -8.57 24.94 12.05
CA THR A 232 -8.24 24.93 10.62
C THR A 232 -7.48 23.69 10.18
N THR A 233 -6.54 23.16 10.98
CA THR A 233 -5.86 21.90 10.66
C THR A 233 -6.78 20.69 10.77
N ALA A 234 -7.67 20.65 11.76
CA ALA A 234 -8.71 19.62 11.84
C ALA A 234 -9.68 19.71 10.66
N VAL A 235 -10.06 20.93 10.25
CA VAL A 235 -10.88 21.17 9.06
C VAL A 235 -10.15 20.74 7.80
N LEU A 236 -8.86 21.04 7.64
CA LEU A 236 -8.06 20.61 6.50
C LEU A 236 -7.88 19.09 6.47
N ASP A 237 -7.59 18.45 7.60
CA ASP A 237 -7.51 16.99 7.72
C ASP A 237 -8.88 16.35 7.41
N GLU A 238 -9.99 16.96 7.83
CA GLU A 238 -11.34 16.50 7.52
C GLU A 238 -11.69 16.68 6.04
N VAL A 239 -11.27 17.79 5.43
CA VAL A 239 -11.40 18.03 3.99
C VAL A 239 -10.56 17.03 3.20
N ASP A 240 -9.32 16.79 3.59
CA ASP A 240 -8.44 15.80 2.97
C ASP A 240 -8.95 14.37 3.15
N LYS A 241 -9.48 14.02 4.33
CA LYS A 241 -10.15 12.74 4.56
C LYS A 241 -11.38 12.59 3.68
N LYS A 242 -12.24 13.60 3.59
CA LYS A 242 -13.42 13.59 2.71
C LYS A 242 -13.02 13.48 1.24
N ALA A 243 -11.96 14.16 0.82
CA ALA A 243 -11.43 14.07 -0.54
C ALA A 243 -10.83 12.68 -0.84
N ASN A 244 -10.12 12.08 0.12
CA ASN A 244 -9.51 10.75 -0.05
C ASN A 244 -10.45 9.57 0.26
N ALA A 245 -11.63 9.83 0.83
CA ALA A 245 -12.61 8.80 1.20
C ALA A 245 -13.12 8.05 -0.02
N ARG A 246 -13.23 8.70 -1.18
CA ARG A 246 -13.61 8.05 -2.44
C ARG A 246 -12.39 7.79 -3.30
N ILE A 247 -12.39 6.68 -4.03
CA ILE A 247 -11.38 6.43 -5.06
C ILE A 247 -11.70 7.32 -6.25
N GLU A 248 -10.84 8.30 -6.52
CA GLU A 248 -10.98 9.12 -7.71
C GLU A 248 -10.61 8.32 -8.96
N PRO A 249 -11.41 8.39 -10.04
CA PRO A 249 -10.98 7.89 -11.34
C PRO A 249 -9.75 8.67 -11.80
N ASP A 250 -8.83 8.00 -12.49
CA ASP A 250 -7.61 8.65 -13.00
C ASP A 250 -7.98 9.73 -14.03
N ARG A 251 -8.06 10.97 -13.57
CA ARG A 251 -8.34 12.17 -14.39
C ARG A 251 -7.06 12.94 -14.74
N ASN A 252 -5.90 12.54 -14.22
CA ASN A 252 -4.68 13.34 -14.30
C ASN A 252 -3.72 12.82 -15.38
N ARG A 253 -3.79 13.41 -16.57
CA ARG A 253 -2.93 13.10 -17.73
C ARG A 253 -1.41 13.26 -17.45
N TYR A 254 -1.04 13.95 -16.37
CA TYR A 254 0.33 14.36 -16.06
C TYR A 254 0.94 13.69 -14.82
N VAL A 255 0.18 12.87 -14.08
CA VAL A 255 0.67 12.08 -12.93
C VAL A 255 0.59 10.60 -13.28
N THR A 256 1.46 10.17 -14.19
CA THR A 256 1.54 8.75 -14.55
C THR A 256 2.44 8.01 -13.57
N HIS A 257 1.85 7.31 -12.61
CA HIS A 257 2.41 6.02 -12.24
C HIS A 257 2.12 5.09 -13.42
N ALA A 258 3.07 4.93 -14.36
CA ALA A 258 2.87 4.15 -15.59
C ALA A 258 2.26 2.75 -15.35
N TRP A 259 2.52 2.18 -14.17
CA TRP A 259 1.94 0.91 -13.74
C TRP A 259 0.45 1.01 -13.36
N LEU A 260 0.00 2.09 -12.70
CA LEU A 260 -1.41 2.29 -12.33
C LEU A 260 -2.30 2.53 -13.54
N ASN A 261 -1.79 3.23 -14.55
CA ASN A 261 -2.51 3.43 -15.80
C ASN A 261 -2.62 2.12 -16.58
N ARG A 262 -1.57 1.28 -16.51
CA ARG A 262 -1.58 -0.06 -17.09
C ARG A 262 -2.55 -0.98 -16.36
N THR A 263 -2.58 -0.96 -15.03
CA THR A 263 -3.52 -1.80 -14.28
C THR A 263 -4.94 -1.30 -14.49
N GLY A 264 -5.21 0.00 -14.42
CA GLY A 264 -6.57 0.55 -14.58
C GLY A 264 -7.42 0.50 -13.30
N TRP A 265 -6.81 0.28 -12.14
CA TRP A 265 -7.52 0.18 -10.85
C TRP A 265 -8.37 1.40 -10.52
N ALA A 266 -7.85 2.60 -10.77
CA ALA A 266 -8.56 3.85 -10.51
C ALA A 266 -9.83 3.96 -11.35
N ARG A 267 -9.82 3.44 -12.58
CA ARG A 267 -11.01 3.40 -13.44
C ARG A 267 -12.02 2.38 -12.94
N HIS A 268 -11.54 1.20 -12.55
CA HIS A 268 -12.39 0.09 -12.10
C HIS A 268 -13.08 0.35 -10.76
N LEU A 269 -12.33 0.89 -9.80
CA LEU A 269 -12.82 1.14 -8.43
C LEU A 269 -13.30 2.59 -8.24
N GLY A 270 -13.32 3.39 -9.31
CA GLY A 270 -13.63 4.81 -9.27
C GLY A 270 -15.02 5.08 -8.69
N GLY A 271 -15.10 6.06 -7.77
CA GLY A 271 -16.30 6.48 -7.09
C GLY A 271 -16.65 5.68 -5.83
N LEU A 272 -16.01 4.54 -5.58
CA LEU A 272 -16.25 3.72 -4.39
C LEU A 272 -15.53 4.25 -3.14
N ASP A 273 -16.11 3.95 -1.99
CA ASP A 273 -15.55 4.30 -0.68
C ASP A 273 -14.33 3.43 -0.36
N ARG A 274 -13.21 4.09 -0.07
CA ARG A 274 -11.89 3.49 0.19
C ARG A 274 -11.90 2.63 1.44
N GLU A 275 -12.42 3.18 2.54
CA GLU A 275 -12.45 2.49 3.83
C GLU A 275 -13.29 1.22 3.71
N TRP A 276 -14.49 1.35 3.14
CA TRP A 276 -15.37 0.22 2.86
C TRP A 276 -14.70 -0.86 1.99
N LEU A 277 -14.02 -0.48 0.90
CA LEU A 277 -13.29 -1.45 0.07
C LEU A 277 -12.23 -2.23 0.85
N LEU A 278 -11.53 -1.56 1.77
CA LEU A 278 -10.53 -2.19 2.61
C LEU A 278 -11.16 -3.08 3.68
N GLU A 279 -12.32 -2.72 4.23
CA GLU A 279 -13.09 -3.58 5.13
C GLU A 279 -13.47 -4.90 4.46
N LEU A 280 -13.83 -4.90 3.17
CA LEU A 280 -14.22 -6.11 2.44
C LEU A 280 -13.14 -7.19 2.40
N ILE A 281 -11.86 -6.84 2.51
CA ILE A 281 -10.74 -7.79 2.50
C ILE A 281 -10.22 -8.17 3.90
N GLN A 282 -10.69 -7.48 4.94
CA GLN A 282 -10.31 -7.77 6.33
C GLN A 282 -10.79 -9.13 6.77
N LYS A 283 -10.21 -9.66 7.85
CA LYS A 283 -10.61 -10.93 8.45
C LYS A 283 -12.13 -10.96 8.76
N PRO A 284 -12.73 -12.16 8.85
CA PRO A 284 -14.12 -12.29 9.24
C PRO A 284 -14.39 -11.68 10.62
N ARG A 285 -15.56 -11.06 10.77
CA ARG A 285 -16.12 -10.55 12.03
C ARG A 285 -16.69 -11.72 12.84
N ARG A 286 -17.08 -11.46 14.10
CA ARG A 286 -17.61 -12.50 15.01
C ARG A 286 -18.92 -13.12 14.52
N ASN A 287 -19.76 -12.36 13.82
CA ASN A 287 -21.01 -12.83 13.22
C ASN A 287 -20.80 -13.52 11.86
N GLU A 288 -19.62 -13.38 11.25
CA GLU A 288 -19.29 -14.01 9.97
C GLU A 288 -18.74 -15.44 10.17
N LYS A 289 -19.54 -16.31 10.81
CA LYS A 289 -19.19 -17.70 11.14
C LYS A 289 -18.98 -18.55 9.89
N ALA A 290 -19.86 -18.45 8.88
CA ALA A 290 -19.75 -19.19 7.63
C ALA A 290 -18.51 -18.75 6.84
N LEU A 291 -18.27 -17.44 6.72
CA LEU A 291 -17.05 -16.94 6.08
C LEU A 291 -15.77 -17.36 6.82
N SER A 292 -15.82 -17.50 8.15
CA SER A 292 -14.72 -18.03 8.95
C SER A 292 -14.40 -19.48 8.59
N LYS A 293 -15.43 -20.34 8.50
CA LYS A 293 -15.32 -21.74 8.06
C LYS A 293 -14.73 -21.83 6.64
N VAL A 294 -15.21 -20.98 5.72
CA VAL A 294 -14.67 -20.90 4.35
C VAL A 294 -13.21 -20.45 4.34
N CYS A 295 -12.83 -19.44 5.12
CA CYS A 295 -11.44 -18.97 5.22
C CYS A 295 -10.50 -20.06 5.77
N TRP A 296 -10.96 -20.88 6.70
CA TRP A 296 -10.23 -22.05 7.18
C TRP A 296 -10.06 -23.08 6.06
N ALA A 297 -11.13 -23.44 5.35
CA ALA A 297 -11.07 -24.39 4.23
C ALA A 297 -10.12 -23.92 3.11
N VAL A 298 -10.07 -22.62 2.82
CA VAL A 298 -9.08 -22.03 1.89
C VAL A 298 -7.65 -22.30 2.36
N GLN A 299 -7.36 -22.12 3.65
CA GLN A 299 -6.03 -22.39 4.20
C GLN A 299 -5.67 -23.88 4.11
N MET A 300 -6.62 -24.76 4.42
CA MET A 300 -6.44 -26.22 4.34
C MET A 300 -6.18 -26.70 2.92
N VAL A 301 -6.98 -26.24 1.95
CA VAL A 301 -6.79 -26.54 0.54
C VAL A 301 -5.41 -26.08 0.05
N ILE A 302 -4.99 -24.86 0.42
CA ILE A 302 -3.68 -24.33 0.04
C ILE A 302 -2.54 -25.14 0.67
N TRP A 303 -2.69 -25.55 1.93
CA TRP A 303 -1.71 -26.40 2.61
C TRP A 303 -1.60 -27.79 1.94
N LYS A 304 -2.73 -28.44 1.65
CA LYS A 304 -2.78 -29.73 0.91
C LYS A 304 -2.17 -29.58 -0.48
N ALA A 305 -2.46 -28.47 -1.17
CA ALA A 305 -1.90 -28.19 -2.49
C ALA A 305 -0.38 -28.01 -2.45
N GLN A 306 0.16 -27.37 -1.41
CA GLN A 306 1.59 -27.27 -1.19
C GLN A 306 2.23 -28.65 -0.99
N GLN A 307 1.63 -29.52 -0.16
CA GLN A 307 2.13 -30.87 0.08
C GLN A 307 2.12 -31.73 -1.19
N ALA A 308 1.08 -31.59 -2.01
CA ALA A 308 0.98 -32.28 -3.30
C ALA A 308 2.00 -31.75 -4.33
N SER A 309 2.44 -30.49 -4.21
CA SER A 309 3.39 -29.85 -5.14
C SER A 309 4.87 -30.22 -4.85
N ARG A 310 5.13 -31.42 -4.35
CA ARG A 310 6.48 -31.93 -4.06
C ARG A 310 6.93 -32.87 -5.20
N PRO A 311 8.23 -32.88 -5.57
CA PRO A 311 8.75 -33.75 -6.64
C PRO A 311 8.48 -35.26 -6.44
N SER A 312 8.29 -35.69 -5.18
CA SER A 312 7.95 -37.07 -4.83
C SER A 312 6.49 -37.44 -5.11
N VAL A 313 5.63 -36.46 -5.35
CA VAL A 313 4.19 -36.65 -5.59
C VAL A 313 3.84 -36.30 -7.03
N VAL A 314 4.33 -35.17 -7.52
CA VAL A 314 4.18 -34.72 -8.91
C VAL A 314 5.53 -34.76 -9.61
N GLY A 315 5.59 -35.49 -10.72
CA GLY A 315 6.82 -35.64 -11.49
C GLY A 315 7.32 -34.31 -12.08
N PHE A 316 8.63 -34.26 -12.34
CA PHE A 316 9.31 -33.10 -12.93
C PHE A 316 8.65 -32.53 -14.21
N PRO A 317 8.10 -33.33 -15.14
CA PRO A 317 7.45 -32.78 -16.34
C PRO A 317 6.31 -31.80 -16.03
N ALA A 318 5.42 -32.16 -15.11
CA ALA A 318 4.31 -31.29 -14.70
C ALA A 318 4.79 -30.09 -13.89
N MET A 319 5.80 -30.28 -13.02
CA MET A 319 6.40 -29.18 -12.25
C MET A 319 7.14 -28.17 -13.15
N ASN A 320 7.79 -28.63 -14.21
CA ASN A 320 8.43 -27.78 -15.20
C ASN A 320 7.36 -27.03 -16.01
N TYR A 321 6.34 -27.76 -16.49
CA TYR A 321 5.25 -27.19 -17.28
C TYR A 321 4.55 -26.04 -16.57
N ILE A 322 4.15 -26.22 -15.30
CA ILE A 322 3.43 -25.19 -14.54
C ILE A 322 4.29 -23.96 -14.22
N ASN A 323 5.61 -24.11 -14.19
CA ASN A 323 6.54 -23.02 -13.90
C ASN A 323 6.90 -22.19 -15.15
N ARG A 324 6.51 -22.66 -16.34
CA ARG A 324 6.76 -21.93 -17.59
C ARG A 324 6.13 -20.55 -17.53
N ARG A 325 6.91 -19.55 -17.95
CA ARG A 325 6.47 -18.15 -18.06
C ARG A 325 5.97 -17.81 -19.46
N GLU A 326 6.50 -18.49 -20.46
CA GLU A 326 6.23 -18.27 -21.89
C GLU A 326 5.96 -19.63 -22.55
N MET A 327 4.90 -19.69 -23.35
CA MET A 327 4.58 -20.87 -24.15
C MET A 327 5.56 -20.95 -25.32
N GLY A 328 6.27 -22.08 -25.47
CA GLY A 328 7.17 -22.33 -26.60
C GLY A 328 8.64 -21.94 -26.41
N SER A 329 9.05 -21.42 -25.24
CA SER A 329 10.46 -21.10 -24.96
C SER A 329 11.23 -22.34 -24.48
N GLU A 330 12.36 -22.64 -25.14
CA GLU A 330 13.29 -23.73 -24.77
C GLU A 330 14.01 -23.46 -23.43
N THR A 331 14.02 -22.21 -22.96
CA THR A 331 14.86 -21.78 -21.80
C THR A 331 14.19 -21.93 -20.43
N ASN A 332 13.03 -22.59 -20.34
CA ASN A 332 12.17 -22.59 -19.15
C ASN A 332 12.02 -23.97 -18.48
N GLU A 333 13.12 -24.71 -18.35
CA GLU A 333 13.16 -26.08 -17.79
C GLU A 333 13.37 -26.15 -16.26
N LYS A 334 13.03 -25.11 -15.51
CA LYS A 334 13.18 -25.13 -14.05
C LYS A 334 11.90 -25.65 -13.38
N PRO A 335 11.99 -26.66 -12.49
CA PRO A 335 10.82 -27.15 -11.77
C PRO A 335 10.28 -26.09 -10.82
N PHE A 336 8.95 -26.01 -10.73
CA PHE A 336 8.29 -25.20 -9.73
C PHE A 336 8.77 -25.56 -8.32
N ASN A 337 9.08 -24.56 -7.49
CA ASN A 337 9.49 -24.81 -6.10
C ASN A 337 8.37 -24.42 -5.13
N ALA A 338 7.68 -25.43 -4.60
CA ALA A 338 6.62 -25.28 -3.61
C ALA A 338 7.12 -25.27 -2.15
N ARG A 339 8.43 -25.39 -1.89
CA ARG A 339 9.02 -25.48 -0.53
C ARG A 339 9.06 -24.12 0.17
N GLN A 340 7.90 -23.52 0.36
CA GLN A 340 7.71 -22.33 1.18
C GLN A 340 7.64 -22.70 2.66
N THR A 341 8.12 -21.81 3.54
CA THR A 341 8.01 -22.00 4.99
C THR A 341 6.55 -21.89 5.45
N GLY A 342 6.20 -22.48 6.60
CA GLY A 342 4.84 -22.36 7.16
C GLY A 342 4.39 -20.90 7.36
N LYS A 343 5.28 -20.01 7.81
CA LYS A 343 5.00 -18.57 7.95
C LYS A 343 4.71 -17.91 6.60
N THR A 344 5.50 -18.24 5.57
CA THR A 344 5.27 -17.73 4.20
C THR A 344 3.92 -18.20 3.67
N MET A 345 3.58 -19.47 3.90
CA MET A 345 2.33 -20.06 3.43
C MET A 345 1.11 -19.50 4.14
N ALA A 346 1.17 -19.26 5.45
CA ALA A 346 0.11 -18.57 6.17
C ALA A 346 -0.14 -17.16 5.57
N LYS A 347 0.92 -16.43 5.23
CA LYS A 347 0.81 -15.13 4.54
C LYS A 347 0.19 -15.27 3.15
N TYR A 348 0.63 -16.26 2.36
CA TYR A 348 0.15 -16.48 1.00
C TYR A 348 -1.33 -16.90 0.97
N ALA A 349 -1.72 -17.79 1.88
CA ALA A 349 -3.11 -18.18 2.09
C ALA A 349 -3.95 -16.98 2.54
N GLY A 350 -3.42 -16.11 3.40
CA GLY A 350 -4.07 -14.87 3.81
C GLY A 350 -4.47 -13.97 2.63
N TRP A 351 -3.62 -13.83 1.61
CA TRP A 351 -3.96 -13.07 0.40
C TRP A 351 -5.09 -13.70 -0.41
N TRP A 352 -5.11 -15.03 -0.52
CA TRP A 352 -6.21 -15.75 -1.16
C TRP A 352 -7.50 -15.68 -0.34
N SER A 353 -7.42 -15.74 0.99
CA SER A 353 -8.56 -15.48 1.85
C SER A 353 -9.09 -14.07 1.64
N SER A 354 -8.25 -13.05 1.44
CA SER A 354 -8.72 -11.69 1.11
C SER A 354 -9.54 -11.65 -0.19
N VAL A 355 -9.16 -12.43 -1.22
CA VAL A 355 -9.96 -12.58 -2.44
C VAL A 355 -11.32 -13.20 -2.14
N ILE A 356 -11.35 -14.28 -1.37
CA ILE A 356 -12.61 -14.97 -1.02
C ILE A 356 -13.51 -14.10 -0.16
N ARG A 357 -12.98 -13.39 0.84
CA ARG A 357 -13.75 -12.47 1.69
C ARG A 357 -14.39 -11.35 0.86
N TYR A 358 -13.62 -10.78 -0.06
CA TYR A 358 -14.14 -9.78 -0.99
C TYR A 358 -15.29 -10.31 -1.84
N VAL A 359 -15.12 -11.48 -2.46
CA VAL A 359 -16.18 -12.07 -3.30
C VAL A 359 -17.40 -12.42 -2.47
N TRP A 360 -17.21 -13.08 -1.33
CA TRP A 360 -18.28 -13.47 -0.41
C TRP A 360 -19.15 -12.27 -0.01
N ARG A 361 -18.52 -11.20 0.48
CA ARG A 361 -19.20 -9.98 0.95
C ARG A 361 -19.85 -9.13 -0.14
N THR A 362 -19.48 -9.33 -1.41
CA THR A 362 -19.94 -8.44 -2.49
C THR A 362 -20.78 -9.10 -3.56
N HIS A 363 -20.66 -10.41 -3.79
CA HIS A 363 -21.19 -11.04 -5.00
C HIS A 363 -22.71 -10.87 -5.21
N GLU A 364 -23.48 -10.76 -4.13
CA GLU A 364 -24.92 -10.55 -4.12
C GLU A 364 -25.33 -9.07 -4.16
N LEU A 365 -24.39 -8.15 -3.95
CA LEU A 365 -24.66 -6.71 -4.01
C LEU A 365 -24.88 -6.25 -5.46
N GLU A 366 -25.68 -5.18 -5.57
CA GLU A 366 -25.92 -4.50 -6.84
C GLU A 366 -24.62 -3.96 -7.44
N VAL A 367 -24.51 -4.04 -8.77
CA VAL A 367 -23.35 -3.55 -9.49
C VAL A 367 -23.39 -2.03 -9.60
N MET A 368 -22.27 -1.38 -9.25
CA MET A 368 -22.09 0.05 -9.47
C MET A 368 -22.14 0.38 -10.97
N LYS A 369 -23.04 1.28 -11.38
CA LYS A 369 -23.14 1.72 -12.77
C LYS A 369 -22.23 2.92 -13.01
N ALA A 370 -21.58 2.96 -14.18
CA ALA A 370 -20.65 4.05 -14.53
C ALA A 370 -21.29 5.45 -14.50
N GLN A 371 -22.60 5.57 -14.74
CA GLN A 371 -23.35 6.83 -14.81
C GLN A 371 -23.79 7.40 -13.45
N GLU A 372 -23.75 6.59 -12.38
CA GLU A 372 -24.13 7.02 -11.02
C GLU A 372 -23.00 7.82 -10.33
N THR A 373 -21.84 7.96 -10.99
CA THR A 373 -20.65 8.64 -10.45
C THR A 373 -20.79 10.16 -10.32
N GLU A 374 -21.71 10.80 -11.05
CA GLU A 374 -21.87 12.26 -11.06
C GLU A 374 -23.20 12.75 -10.44
N ALA A 375 -24.29 11.98 -10.53
CA ALA A 375 -25.60 12.37 -10.01
C ALA A 375 -25.68 12.33 -8.47
N ASP A 376 -25.15 11.28 -7.84
CA ASP A 376 -25.16 11.10 -6.38
C ASP A 376 -24.12 11.98 -5.65
N ALA A 377 -23.22 12.64 -6.40
CA ALA A 377 -22.27 13.61 -5.85
C ALA A 377 -22.94 14.95 -5.51
N GLN A 378 -24.09 15.26 -6.12
CA GLN A 378 -24.78 16.54 -5.95
C GLN A 378 -25.87 16.51 -4.86
N GLU A 379 -26.53 15.36 -4.62
CA GLU A 379 -27.58 15.23 -3.60
C GLU A 379 -27.05 15.04 -2.17
N ASN A 380 -25.77 14.72 -1.99
CA ASN A 380 -25.22 14.32 -0.69
C ASN A 380 -24.45 15.44 0.03
N ARG A 381 -24.89 16.70 -0.13
CA ARG A 381 -24.33 17.88 0.59
C ARG A 381 -24.74 17.91 2.07
N ASP A 382 -25.87 17.32 2.41
CA ASP A 382 -26.41 17.28 3.76
C ASP A 382 -26.60 15.81 4.23
N GLY A 383 -25.54 15.24 4.80
CA GLY A 383 -25.64 14.11 5.73
C GLY A 383 -25.90 12.71 5.17
N GLY A 384 -24.82 11.98 4.86
CA GLY A 384 -24.82 10.52 4.90
C GLY A 384 -23.96 9.84 3.84
N SER A 385 -22.82 9.27 4.24
CA SER A 385 -21.96 8.39 3.42
C SER A 385 -22.64 7.06 2.99
N LYS A 386 -23.98 6.99 3.00
CA LYS A 386 -24.79 5.78 2.78
C LYS A 386 -24.99 5.40 1.31
N GLY A 387 -24.76 6.31 0.35
CA GLY A 387 -25.07 6.04 -1.08
C GLY A 387 -24.06 5.18 -1.84
N VAL A 388 -22.80 5.11 -1.37
CA VAL A 388 -21.69 4.43 -2.09
C VAL A 388 -21.27 3.12 -1.42
N ARG A 389 -21.52 2.98 -0.12
CA ARG A 389 -21.33 1.71 0.61
C ARG A 389 -22.44 0.74 0.20
N GLY A 390 -22.08 -0.53 -0.04
CA GLY A 390 -23.07 -1.55 -0.41
C GLY A 390 -23.29 -1.77 -1.91
N ARG A 391 -22.53 -1.08 -2.79
CA ARG A 391 -22.50 -1.41 -4.24
C ARG A 391 -21.20 -2.09 -4.62
N ARG A 392 -21.31 -3.20 -5.34
CA ARG A 392 -20.16 -4.00 -5.77
C ARG A 392 -19.50 -3.39 -7.03
N PRO A 393 -18.14 -3.41 -7.13
CA PRO A 393 -17.43 -3.08 -8.38
C PRO A 393 -17.94 -3.89 -9.59
N PRO A 394 -17.79 -3.39 -10.84
CA PRO A 394 -18.44 -3.96 -12.03
C PRO A 394 -17.89 -5.31 -12.54
N TYR A 395 -17.43 -6.18 -11.65
CA TYR A 395 -17.07 -7.56 -11.96
C TYR A 395 -18.30 -8.45 -12.12
N ARG A 396 -18.13 -9.64 -12.69
CA ARG A 396 -19.18 -10.67 -12.83
C ARG A 396 -18.64 -12.04 -12.43
N LEU A 397 -19.54 -12.88 -11.95
CA LEU A 397 -19.24 -14.29 -11.74
C LEU A 397 -19.72 -15.11 -12.94
N THR A 398 -18.95 -16.13 -13.30
CA THR A 398 -19.39 -17.13 -14.28
C THR A 398 -20.43 -18.06 -13.67
N ALA A 399 -21.21 -18.77 -14.50
CA ALA A 399 -22.16 -19.75 -14.01
C ALA A 399 -21.51 -20.81 -13.10
N SER A 400 -20.30 -21.27 -13.46
CA SER A 400 -19.51 -22.21 -12.64
C SER A 400 -19.15 -21.62 -11.27
N GLN A 401 -18.70 -20.36 -11.23
CA GLN A 401 -18.35 -19.68 -9.98
C GLN A 401 -19.56 -19.52 -9.04
N ILE A 402 -20.73 -19.18 -9.61
CA ILE A 402 -21.99 -19.07 -8.86
C ILE A 402 -22.39 -20.43 -8.28
N VAL A 403 -22.30 -21.50 -9.07
CA VAL A 403 -22.60 -22.87 -8.61
C VAL A 403 -21.68 -23.27 -7.45
N TRP A 404 -20.38 -22.95 -7.53
CA TRP A 404 -19.45 -23.27 -6.43
C TRP A 404 -19.75 -22.47 -5.16
N LEU A 405 -20.04 -21.17 -5.26
CA LEU A 405 -20.45 -20.36 -4.10
C LEU A 405 -21.72 -20.92 -3.45
N TRP A 406 -22.72 -21.27 -4.26
CA TRP A 406 -23.93 -21.91 -3.77
C TRP A 406 -23.62 -23.22 -3.03
N LYS A 407 -22.81 -24.11 -3.62
CA LYS A 407 -22.37 -25.36 -2.98
C LYS A 407 -21.61 -25.14 -1.67
N ILE A 408 -20.82 -24.07 -1.58
CA ILE A 408 -20.12 -23.70 -0.35
C ILE A 408 -21.12 -23.23 0.72
N LYS A 409 -22.05 -22.35 0.37
CA LYS A 409 -23.10 -21.87 1.29
C LYS A 409 -23.96 -23.01 1.86
N GLN A 410 -24.26 -24.03 1.05
CA GLN A 410 -25.00 -25.22 1.53
C GLN A 410 -24.27 -26.01 2.64
N VAL A 411 -22.93 -25.92 2.71
CA VAL A 411 -22.12 -26.65 3.71
C VAL A 411 -21.68 -25.73 4.85
N ALA A 412 -21.25 -24.51 4.53
CA ALA A 412 -20.74 -23.55 5.51
C ALA A 412 -21.85 -22.80 6.25
N GLY A 413 -23.06 -22.76 5.69
CA GLY A 413 -24.15 -21.88 6.12
C GLY A 413 -24.07 -20.50 5.47
N GLU A 414 -24.92 -19.60 5.96
CA GLU A 414 -24.90 -18.17 5.62
C GLU A 414 -24.60 -17.36 6.88
N ASP A 415 -23.99 -16.19 6.70
CA ASP A 415 -23.69 -15.28 7.80
C ASP A 415 -24.94 -14.45 8.13
N GLU A 416 -25.18 -14.18 9.42
CA GLU A 416 -26.28 -13.33 9.86
C GLU A 416 -26.03 -11.86 9.48
N GLU A 417 -27.04 -11.20 8.92
CA GLU A 417 -27.02 -9.75 8.69
C GLU A 417 -26.86 -9.01 10.02
N GLU A 418 -25.92 -8.06 10.09
CA GLU A 418 -25.78 -7.20 11.27
C GLU A 418 -27.08 -6.42 11.50
N ALA A 419 -27.75 -6.67 12.63
CA ALA A 419 -28.74 -5.73 13.15
C ALA A 419 -28.07 -4.36 13.31
N GLU A 420 -28.72 -3.28 12.87
CA GLU A 420 -28.21 -1.89 12.84
C GLU A 420 -27.95 -1.27 14.24
N ASP A 421 -27.39 -2.00 15.20
CA ASP A 421 -26.95 -1.44 16.49
C ASP A 421 -25.42 -1.38 16.57
N GLY A 422 -24.92 -0.15 16.67
CA GLY A 422 -23.53 0.27 16.53
C GLY A 422 -22.59 -0.22 17.65
N SER A 423 -22.35 -1.52 17.71
CA SER A 423 -21.35 -2.12 18.61
C SER A 423 -20.03 -2.42 17.90
N GLN A 424 -18.95 -2.25 18.64
CA GLN A 424 -17.59 -1.97 18.16
C GLN A 424 -16.94 -3.11 17.38
N HIS A 425 -16.28 -2.73 16.28
CA HIS A 425 -15.44 -3.52 15.39
C HIS A 425 -14.23 -4.11 16.14
N GLN A 426 -14.36 -5.29 16.75
CA GLN A 426 -13.23 -6.02 17.34
C GLN A 426 -12.86 -7.23 16.46
N PRO A 427 -11.66 -7.23 15.85
CA PRO A 427 -11.13 -8.41 15.16
C PRO A 427 -10.96 -9.58 16.14
N ILE A 428 -11.12 -10.81 15.66
CA ILE A 428 -10.70 -12.00 16.39
C ILE A 428 -9.16 -12.04 16.38
N GLU A 429 -8.54 -11.56 17.47
CA GLU A 429 -7.14 -11.83 17.77
C GLU A 429 -7.02 -13.20 18.45
N GLY A 430 -6.09 -14.01 17.96
CA GLY A 430 -5.92 -15.40 18.38
C GLY A 430 -5.71 -15.56 19.88
N GLY A 431 -6.59 -16.32 20.49
CA GLY A 431 -6.48 -16.90 21.82
C GLY A 431 -7.40 -18.11 21.86
N ASP A 432 -6.84 -19.25 22.24
CA ASP A 432 -7.53 -20.51 22.47
C ASP A 432 -8.50 -20.34 23.67
N GLU A 433 -9.69 -19.82 23.41
CA GLU A 433 -10.81 -19.86 24.35
C GLU A 433 -11.93 -20.67 23.69
N ASP A 434 -12.13 -21.86 24.24
CA ASP A 434 -13.19 -22.80 23.94
C ASP A 434 -14.55 -22.08 23.97
N VAL A 435 -15.06 -21.72 22.79
CA VAL A 435 -16.47 -21.38 22.61
C VAL A 435 -17.19 -22.70 22.38
N GLU A 436 -17.71 -23.27 23.47
CA GLU A 436 -18.50 -24.50 23.40
C GLU A 436 -19.77 -24.31 22.54
N SER A 437 -19.73 -24.97 21.38
CA SER A 437 -20.81 -25.59 20.58
C SER A 437 -21.92 -24.74 19.94
N GLU A 438 -21.77 -24.51 18.63
CA GLU A 438 -22.85 -24.61 17.62
C GLU A 438 -22.25 -25.27 16.36
N GLU A 439 -22.45 -26.59 16.28
CA GLU A 439 -22.06 -27.51 15.20
C GLU A 439 -20.66 -27.26 14.57
N ASP A 440 -19.64 -27.82 15.24
CA ASP A 440 -18.40 -28.18 14.56
C ASP A 440 -18.78 -29.02 13.34
N ILE A 441 -18.29 -28.60 12.17
CA ILE A 441 -18.54 -29.30 10.93
C ILE A 441 -17.94 -30.70 11.09
N ASP A 442 -18.72 -31.75 10.88
CA ASP A 442 -18.18 -33.11 10.90
C ASP A 442 -17.09 -33.31 9.83
N GLU A 443 -16.20 -34.28 10.03
CA GLU A 443 -15.03 -34.52 9.18
C GLU A 443 -15.41 -34.70 7.68
N GLU A 444 -16.61 -35.24 7.42
CA GLU A 444 -17.15 -35.42 6.07
C GLU A 444 -17.52 -34.08 5.43
N LYS A 445 -18.27 -33.24 6.13
CA LYS A 445 -18.63 -31.90 5.67
C LYS A 445 -17.39 -30.99 5.57
N GLU A 446 -16.37 -31.15 6.41
CA GLU A 446 -15.09 -30.43 6.26
C GLU A 446 -14.41 -30.80 4.93
N GLY A 447 -14.30 -32.10 4.65
CA GLY A 447 -13.74 -32.60 3.39
C GLY A 447 -14.55 -32.12 2.17
N LEU A 448 -15.88 -32.08 2.28
CA LEU A 448 -16.77 -31.57 1.24
C LEU A 448 -16.60 -30.06 1.03
N LEU A 449 -16.52 -29.28 2.11
CA LEU A 449 -16.28 -27.84 2.07
C LEU A 449 -14.94 -27.52 1.39
N GLU A 450 -13.88 -28.24 1.76
CA GLU A 450 -12.58 -28.11 1.10
C GLU A 450 -12.66 -28.41 -0.40
N ALA A 451 -13.37 -29.48 -0.80
CA ALA A 451 -13.55 -29.82 -2.20
C ALA A 451 -14.29 -28.74 -2.99
N HIS A 452 -15.36 -28.17 -2.41
CA HIS A 452 -16.10 -27.07 -3.00
C HIS A 452 -15.27 -25.77 -3.09
N VAL A 453 -14.49 -25.46 -2.05
CA VAL A 453 -13.57 -24.32 -2.03
C VAL A 453 -12.48 -24.47 -3.09
N LEU A 454 -11.87 -25.65 -3.24
CA LEU A 454 -10.93 -25.90 -4.33
C LEU A 454 -11.58 -25.65 -5.70
N GLY A 455 -12.80 -26.14 -5.91
CA GLY A 455 -13.59 -25.88 -7.11
C GLY A 455 -13.80 -24.39 -7.39
N LEU A 456 -14.18 -23.63 -6.36
CA LEU A 456 -14.33 -22.17 -6.46
C LEU A 456 -13.00 -21.50 -6.85
N LEU A 457 -11.91 -21.80 -6.13
CA LEU A 457 -10.60 -21.17 -6.36
C LEU A 457 -10.10 -21.40 -7.79
N LEU A 458 -10.26 -22.62 -8.32
CA LEU A 458 -9.91 -22.94 -9.71
C LEU A 458 -10.84 -22.23 -10.70
N SER A 459 -12.15 -22.19 -10.42
CA SER A 459 -13.11 -21.51 -11.29
C SER A 459 -12.86 -19.99 -11.35
N LEU A 460 -12.34 -19.38 -10.27
CA LEU A 460 -11.93 -17.97 -10.25
C LEU A 460 -10.70 -17.71 -11.14
N LEU A 461 -9.78 -18.68 -11.22
CA LEU A 461 -8.62 -18.63 -12.13
C LEU A 461 -9.02 -18.88 -13.58
N ASP A 462 -10.02 -19.73 -13.82
CA ASP A 462 -10.54 -20.09 -15.15
C ASP A 462 -11.58 -19.06 -15.66
N HIS A 463 -11.32 -17.76 -15.44
CA HIS A 463 -12.17 -16.69 -15.95
C HIS A 463 -11.60 -16.14 -17.26
N HIS A 464 -12.39 -16.20 -18.34
CA HIS A 464 -11.98 -15.69 -19.64
C HIS A 464 -11.99 -14.15 -19.71
N LEU A 465 -10.82 -13.52 -19.75
CA LEU A 465 -10.66 -12.06 -19.54
C LEU A 465 -11.16 -11.16 -20.69
N LYS A 466 -11.46 -11.69 -21.89
CA LYS A 466 -11.96 -10.94 -23.08
C LYS A 466 -11.28 -9.55 -23.20
N ASP A 467 -12.05 -8.49 -23.48
CA ASP A 467 -11.57 -7.11 -23.65
C ASP A 467 -11.54 -6.32 -22.32
N ASP A 468 -12.03 -6.91 -21.22
CA ASP A 468 -12.18 -6.23 -19.94
C ASP A 468 -11.86 -7.19 -18.80
N GLU A 469 -10.61 -7.13 -18.35
CA GLU A 469 -10.04 -7.96 -17.29
C GLU A 469 -10.82 -7.83 -15.97
N TYR A 470 -11.42 -6.67 -15.72
CA TYR A 470 -12.14 -6.35 -14.49
C TYR A 470 -13.53 -6.97 -14.39
N LYS A 471 -14.00 -7.63 -15.46
CA LYS A 471 -15.13 -8.56 -15.37
C LYS A 471 -14.81 -9.75 -14.48
N SER A 472 -13.53 -10.08 -14.26
CA SER A 472 -13.14 -11.13 -13.32
C SER A 472 -13.21 -10.65 -11.87
N ALA A 473 -14.00 -11.34 -11.06
CA ALA A 473 -14.05 -11.14 -9.61
C ALA A 473 -12.67 -11.23 -8.95
N PHE A 474 -11.83 -12.13 -9.47
CA PHE A 474 -10.47 -12.33 -9.01
C PHE A 474 -9.58 -11.11 -9.28
N VAL A 475 -9.63 -10.57 -10.50
CA VAL A 475 -8.87 -9.36 -10.88
C VAL A 475 -9.39 -8.13 -10.13
N SER A 476 -10.71 -8.04 -9.92
CA SER A 476 -11.31 -7.00 -9.08
C SER A 476 -10.79 -7.05 -7.64
N ALA A 477 -10.75 -8.24 -7.03
CA ALA A 477 -10.24 -8.41 -5.67
C ALA A 477 -8.76 -8.05 -5.56
N THR A 478 -7.94 -8.40 -6.55
CA THR A 478 -6.52 -8.04 -6.55
C THR A 478 -6.31 -6.53 -6.69
N ALA A 479 -7.16 -5.81 -7.42
CA ALA A 479 -7.16 -4.35 -7.46
C ALA A 479 -7.42 -3.73 -6.08
N VAL A 480 -8.40 -4.26 -5.34
CA VAL A 480 -8.71 -3.79 -3.98
C VAL A 480 -7.52 -4.01 -3.03
N MET A 481 -6.80 -5.14 -3.16
CA MET A 481 -5.57 -5.36 -2.38
C MET A 481 -4.47 -4.34 -2.67
N GLY A 482 -4.54 -3.62 -3.79
CA GLY A 482 -3.64 -2.54 -4.20
C GLY A 482 -4.00 -1.17 -3.63
N VAL A 483 -5.17 -1.02 -3.01
CA VAL A 483 -5.60 0.22 -2.35
C VAL A 483 -4.76 0.43 -1.09
N ASP A 484 -4.31 1.66 -0.88
CA ASP A 484 -3.63 2.07 0.36
C ASP A 484 -4.64 2.59 1.40
N GLY A 485 -4.37 2.28 2.67
CA GLY A 485 -5.24 2.59 3.81
C GLY A 485 -5.37 4.07 4.12
N ASP A 486 -4.31 4.83 3.86
CA ASP A 486 -4.28 6.25 4.18
C ASP A 486 -4.69 7.06 2.94
N ARG A 487 -3.98 6.86 1.81
CA ARG A 487 -4.26 7.59 0.57
C ARG A 487 -3.69 6.91 -0.67
N GLY A 488 -4.42 7.02 -1.78
CA GLY A 488 -3.92 6.58 -3.10
C GLY A 488 -3.78 5.06 -3.20
N TRP A 489 -2.61 4.60 -3.64
CA TRP A 489 -2.37 3.19 -3.99
C TRP A 489 -1.06 2.72 -3.38
N LYS A 490 -0.98 1.42 -3.08
CA LYS A 490 0.24 0.80 -2.57
C LYS A 490 1.38 0.93 -3.58
N ASP A 491 2.59 1.13 -3.08
CA ASP A 491 3.79 1.14 -3.90
C ASP A 491 4.00 -0.22 -4.61
N PRO A 492 4.50 -0.25 -5.86
CA PRO A 492 4.80 -1.49 -6.58
C PRO A 492 5.67 -2.48 -5.81
N LEU A 493 6.62 -2.02 -5.00
CA LEU A 493 7.49 -2.88 -4.18
C LEU A 493 6.72 -3.56 -3.04
N VAL A 494 5.64 -2.95 -2.57
CA VAL A 494 4.74 -3.53 -1.57
C VAL A 494 3.74 -4.48 -2.21
N TYR A 495 3.24 -4.15 -3.40
CA TYR A 495 2.20 -4.91 -4.08
C TYR A 495 2.72 -6.13 -4.86
N THR A 496 3.88 -6.04 -5.51
CA THR A 496 4.45 -7.15 -6.31
C THR A 496 4.61 -8.45 -5.51
N PRO A 497 5.07 -8.44 -4.24
CA PRO A 497 5.08 -9.63 -3.40
C PRO A 497 3.69 -10.26 -3.16
N ILE A 498 2.62 -9.47 -3.15
CA ILE A 498 1.23 -9.97 -3.01
C ILE A 498 0.85 -10.77 -4.25
N ILE A 499 1.04 -10.21 -5.45
CA ILE A 499 0.73 -10.91 -6.70
C ILE A 499 1.63 -12.12 -6.92
N SER A 500 2.92 -12.03 -6.56
CA SER A 500 3.82 -13.18 -6.62
C SER A 500 3.32 -14.34 -5.74
N ALA A 501 2.78 -14.03 -4.55
CA ALA A 501 2.16 -15.03 -3.69
C ALA A 501 0.91 -15.65 -4.34
N VAL A 502 0.04 -14.80 -4.89
CA VAL A 502 -1.18 -15.22 -5.59
C VAL A 502 -0.85 -16.20 -6.72
N VAL A 503 0.09 -15.86 -7.60
CA VAL A 503 0.55 -16.71 -8.70
C VAL A 503 1.17 -18.02 -8.20
N THR A 504 1.96 -17.96 -7.12
CA THR A 504 2.59 -19.16 -6.54
C THR A 504 1.54 -20.16 -6.06
N ILE A 505 0.51 -19.69 -5.36
CA ILE A 505 -0.59 -20.55 -4.91
C ILE A 505 -1.43 -21.03 -6.09
N ALA A 506 -1.71 -20.20 -7.10
CA ALA A 506 -2.43 -20.62 -8.30
C ALA A 506 -1.78 -21.85 -8.97
N ARG A 507 -0.44 -21.84 -9.10
CA ARG A 507 0.33 -22.99 -9.61
C ARG A 507 0.16 -24.22 -8.72
N MET A 508 0.23 -24.06 -7.40
CA MET A 508 0.02 -25.16 -6.45
C MET A 508 -1.38 -25.78 -6.57
N LEU A 509 -2.43 -24.95 -6.71
CA LEU A 509 -3.81 -25.42 -6.85
C LEU A 509 -4.00 -26.24 -8.13
N VAL A 510 -3.41 -25.80 -9.24
CA VAL A 510 -3.45 -26.55 -10.51
C VAL A 510 -2.73 -27.89 -10.38
N LEU A 511 -1.53 -27.91 -9.80
CA LEU A 511 -0.80 -29.16 -9.55
C LEU A 511 -1.59 -30.10 -8.64
N TYR A 512 -2.20 -29.57 -7.59
CA TYR A 512 -3.00 -30.33 -6.65
C TYR A 512 -4.20 -30.98 -7.32
N THR A 513 -4.88 -30.24 -8.20
CA THR A 513 -6.01 -30.75 -8.98
C THR A 513 -5.57 -31.88 -9.89
N ALA A 514 -4.44 -31.74 -10.59
CA ALA A 514 -3.90 -32.80 -11.43
C ALA A 514 -3.56 -34.08 -10.63
N VAL A 515 -3.03 -33.93 -9.40
CA VAL A 515 -2.79 -35.08 -8.50
C VAL A 515 -4.09 -35.77 -8.12
N LYS A 516 -5.10 -34.99 -7.72
CA LYS A 516 -6.40 -35.51 -7.30
C LYS A 516 -7.09 -36.26 -8.45
N THR A 517 -7.17 -35.65 -9.64
CA THR A 517 -7.74 -36.30 -10.83
C THR A 517 -7.01 -37.60 -11.20
N ARG A 518 -5.68 -37.65 -11.05
CA ARG A 518 -4.93 -38.89 -11.26
C ARG A 518 -5.27 -39.95 -10.21
N GLN A 519 -5.39 -39.57 -8.93
CA GLN A 519 -5.76 -40.49 -7.87
C GLN A 519 -7.17 -41.05 -8.06
N ASP A 520 -8.14 -40.20 -8.39
CA ASP A 520 -9.52 -40.59 -8.65
C ASP A 520 -9.59 -41.60 -9.81
N ARG A 521 -8.85 -41.37 -10.90
CA ARG A 521 -8.74 -42.32 -12.02
C ARG A 521 -8.10 -43.65 -11.62
N VAL A 522 -7.06 -43.63 -10.79
CA VAL A 522 -6.44 -44.87 -10.27
C VAL A 522 -7.46 -45.65 -9.45
N THR A 523 -8.19 -44.99 -8.56
CA THR A 523 -9.23 -45.63 -7.74
C THR A 523 -10.33 -46.23 -8.63
N GLU A 524 -10.82 -45.49 -9.64
CA GLU A 524 -11.84 -45.96 -10.56
C GLU A 524 -11.39 -47.22 -11.35
N ILE A 525 -10.13 -47.25 -11.81
CA ILE A 525 -9.55 -48.43 -12.47
C ILE A 525 -9.43 -49.60 -11.49
N MET A 526 -8.94 -49.36 -10.27
CA MET A 526 -8.82 -50.39 -9.24
C MET A 526 -10.17 -51.01 -8.87
N GLU A 527 -11.24 -50.21 -8.78
CA GLU A 527 -12.61 -50.67 -8.51
C GLU A 527 -13.20 -51.47 -9.68
N LYS A 528 -12.93 -51.06 -10.92
CA LYS A 528 -13.45 -51.73 -12.13
C LYS A 528 -12.75 -53.04 -12.46
N GLU A 529 -11.45 -53.13 -12.21
CA GLU A 529 -10.63 -54.25 -12.68
C GLU A 529 -10.10 -55.16 -11.55
N GLY A 530 -10.36 -54.83 -10.29
CA GLY A 530 -9.93 -55.63 -9.13
C GLY A 530 -8.40 -55.68 -8.93
N TYR A 531 -7.64 -54.76 -9.54
CA TYR A 531 -6.19 -54.73 -9.47
C TYR A 531 -5.64 -54.21 -8.14
N VAL A 532 -4.47 -54.72 -7.74
CA VAL A 532 -3.71 -54.25 -6.57
C VAL A 532 -2.95 -52.98 -6.94
N ARG A 533 -2.86 -52.02 -6.01
CA ARG A 533 -2.31 -50.64 -6.16
C ARG A 533 -0.93 -50.52 -6.82
N GLN A 534 -0.17 -51.61 -6.89
CA GLN A 534 1.17 -51.66 -7.51
C GLN A 534 1.11 -51.73 -9.04
N ASP A 535 0.09 -52.36 -9.62
CA ASP A 535 0.01 -52.62 -11.06
C ASP A 535 -0.46 -51.37 -11.85
N CYS A 536 -1.38 -50.59 -11.28
CA CYS A 536 -1.91 -49.39 -11.94
C CYS A 536 -0.92 -48.22 -12.01
N LYS A 537 0.12 -48.19 -11.15
CA LYS A 537 1.15 -47.14 -11.17
C LYS A 537 2.08 -47.23 -12.38
N GLY A 538 2.20 -48.42 -12.98
CA GLY A 538 3.04 -48.65 -14.18
C GLY A 538 2.33 -48.40 -15.51
N ALA A 539 0.99 -48.45 -15.53
CA ALA A 539 0.20 -48.39 -16.77
C ALA A 539 -0.12 -46.97 -17.28
N MET A 540 0.15 -45.93 -16.49
CA MET A 540 -0.19 -44.52 -16.82
C MET A 540 1.02 -43.58 -16.87
N GLY A 541 2.20 -44.10 -17.23
CA GLY A 541 3.42 -43.33 -17.47
C GLY A 541 3.33 -42.46 -18.72
#